data_AF-A0A2E9RYJ3-F1
#
_entry.id   AF-A0A2E9RYJ3-F1
#
_cell.length_a   1.000
_cell.length_b   1.000
_cell.length_c   1.000
_cell.angle_alpha   90.00
_cell.angle_beta   90.00
_cell.angle_gamma   90.00
#
_symmetry.space_group_name_H-M   'P 1'
#
loop_
_entity.id
_entity.type
_entity.pdbx_description
1 polymer ?
#
loop_
_entity_poly.entity_id
_entity_poly.type
_entity_poly.pdbx_seq_one_letter_code
_entity_poly.pdbx_strand_id
1 'polypeptide(L)'
;MKIDWSKELWLSLLFVCVGFTIWPLMCYYGGRTLAIEYFQGMHLRDWAENRVYGPLVDGGLRSLSRLLFLLGPYFAMLGLRILLYKFSEK
;
A
#
# COMPACT_ATOMS: atom_id res chain seq x y z
N MET A 1 0.44 24.95 13.21
CA MET A 1 -0.41 24.35 12.15
C MET A 1 -1.71 23.87 12.78
N LYS A 2 -2.86 24.43 12.40
CA LYS A 2 -4.17 23.91 12.86
C LYS A 2 -4.47 22.68 12.02
N ILE A 3 -4.38 21.49 12.61
CA ILE A 3 -4.65 20.23 11.91
C ILE A 3 -6.14 20.18 11.61
N ASP A 4 -6.48 20.10 10.33
CA ASP A 4 -7.84 19.91 9.85
C ASP A 4 -8.14 18.41 9.85
N TRP A 5 -8.67 17.92 10.96
CA TRP A 5 -8.96 16.50 11.17
C TRP A 5 -9.86 15.90 10.10
N SER A 6 -10.77 16.68 9.53
CA SER A 6 -11.62 16.21 8.43
C SER A 6 -10.79 15.91 7.19
N LYS A 7 -9.87 16.80 6.80
CA LYS A 7 -8.97 16.55 5.66
C LYS A 7 -8.03 15.39 5.91
N GLU A 8 -7.49 15.27 7.12
CA GLU A 8 -6.62 14.14 7.49
C GLU A 8 -7.35 12.80 7.42
N LEU A 9 -8.60 12.75 7.87
CA LEU A 9 -9.43 11.55 7.78
C LEU A 9 -9.72 11.18 6.33
N TRP A 10 -10.08 12.15 5.49
CA TRP A 10 -10.32 11.92 4.05
C TRP A 10 -9.08 11.43 3.31
N LEU A 11 -7.91 12.02 3.59
CA LEU A 11 -6.65 11.58 3.00
C LEU A 11 -6.29 10.16 3.47
N SER A 12 -6.45 9.88 4.76
CA SER A 12 -6.19 8.55 5.31
C SER A 12 -7.11 7.52 4.66
N LEU A 13 -8.40 7.81 4.56
CA LEU A 13 -9.37 6.94 3.92
C LEU A 13 -9.02 6.68 2.46
N LEU A 14 -8.70 7.73 1.70
CA LEU A 14 -8.32 7.62 0.30
C LEU A 14 -7.12 6.68 0.11
N PHE A 15 -6.04 6.89 0.85
CA PHE A 15 -4.82 6.10 0.66
C PHE A 15 -4.91 4.69 1.24
N VAL A 16 -5.74 4.47 2.26
CA VAL A 16 -6.11 3.12 2.69
C VAL A 16 -6.91 2.41 1.59
N CYS A 17 -7.91 3.07 1.00
CA CYS A 17 -8.67 2.49 -0.13
C CYS A 17 -7.75 2.17 -1.31
N VAL A 18 -6.86 3.09 -1.71
CA VAL A 18 -5.84 2.83 -2.74
C VAL A 18 -4.97 1.64 -2.36
N GLY A 19 -4.52 1.58 -1.11
CA GLY A 19 -3.74 0.49 -0.54
C GLY A 19 -4.37 -0.89 -0.65
N PHE A 20 -5.68 -0.98 -0.43
CA PHE A 20 -6.44 -2.23 -0.44
C PHE A 20 -7.08 -2.58 -1.79
N THR A 21 -6.93 -1.73 -2.82
CA THR A 21 -7.57 -1.98 -4.13
C THR A 21 -6.59 -1.82 -5.29
N ILE A 22 -6.09 -0.62 -5.51
CA ILE A 22 -5.29 -0.25 -6.69
C ILE A 22 -3.84 -0.66 -6.51
N TRP A 23 -3.27 -0.47 -5.32
CA TRP A 23 -1.85 -0.72 -5.05
C TRP A 23 -1.41 -2.17 -5.34
N PRO A 24 -2.13 -3.22 -4.92
CA PRO A 24 -1.76 -4.59 -5.25
C PRO A 24 -1.79 -4.86 -6.76
N LEU A 25 -2.77 -4.27 -7.47
CA LEU A 25 -2.85 -4.39 -8.93
C LEU A 25 -1.66 -3.71 -9.61
N MET A 26 -1.28 -2.51 -9.17
CA MET A 26 -0.09 -1.81 -9.68
C MET A 26 1.17 -2.63 -9.47
N CYS A 27 1.36 -3.23 -8.29
CA CYS A 27 2.51 -4.08 -8.01
C CYS A 27 2.51 -5.35 -8.88
N TYR A 28 1.37 -6.02 -9.03
CA TYR A 28 1.26 -7.24 -9.82
C TYR A 28 1.54 -6.97 -11.31
N TYR A 29 0.83 -6.03 -11.92
CA TYR A 29 1.02 -5.74 -13.34
C TYR A 29 2.37 -5.06 -13.61
N GLY A 30 2.86 -4.21 -12.69
CA GLY A 30 4.20 -3.66 -12.76
C GLY A 30 5.26 -4.77 -12.75
N GLY A 31 5.14 -5.75 -11.86
CA GLY A 31 6.03 -6.90 -11.82
C GLY A 31 5.95 -7.80 -13.06
N ARG A 32 4.75 -7.98 -13.62
CA ARG A 32 4.56 -8.66 -14.91
C ARG A 32 5.27 -7.92 -16.05
N THR A 33 5.11 -6.61 -16.13
CA THR A 33 5.75 -5.76 -17.16
C THR A 33 7.27 -5.75 -17.02
N LEU A 34 7.78 -5.78 -15.80
CA LEU A 34 9.22 -5.86 -15.50
C LEU A 34 9.79 -7.29 -15.62
N ALA A 35 9.01 -8.25 -16.12
CA ALA A 35 9.42 -9.65 -16.27
C ALA A 35 9.92 -10.32 -14.97
N ILE A 36 9.44 -9.89 -13.79
CA ILE A 36 9.84 -10.49 -12.51
C ILE A 36 9.26 -11.90 -12.40
N GLU A 37 10.14 -12.91 -12.31
CA GLU A 37 9.76 -14.34 -12.32
C GLU A 37 8.66 -14.68 -11.31
N TYR A 38 8.70 -14.08 -10.11
CA TYR A 38 7.69 -14.25 -9.07
C TYR A 38 6.26 -14.02 -9.56
N PHE A 39 6.05 -13.04 -10.44
CA PHE A 39 4.74 -12.73 -11.01
C PHE A 39 4.47 -13.46 -12.34
N GLN A 40 5.49 -14.00 -13.00
CA GLN A 40 5.31 -14.67 -14.31
C GLN A 40 4.57 -16.00 -14.18
N GLY A 41 4.85 -16.77 -13.13
CA GLY A 41 4.25 -18.09 -12.90
C GLY A 41 2.98 -18.10 -12.06
N MET A 42 2.46 -16.94 -11.66
CA MET A 42 1.34 -16.85 -10.71
C MET A 42 0.19 -16.02 -11.28
N HIS A 43 -1.03 -16.55 -11.25
CA HIS A 43 -2.21 -15.78 -11.65
C HIS A 43 -2.55 -14.70 -10.62
N LEU A 44 -3.13 -13.60 -11.08
CA LEU A 44 -3.51 -12.46 -10.24
C LEU A 44 -4.37 -12.88 -9.05
N ARG A 45 -5.36 -13.75 -9.31
CA ARG A 45 -6.27 -14.24 -8.28
C ARG A 45 -5.53 -15.02 -7.20
N ASP A 46 -4.70 -15.99 -7.60
CA ASP A 46 -3.92 -16.81 -6.67
C ASP A 46 -2.95 -15.97 -5.86
N TRP A 47 -2.35 -14.95 -6.48
CA TRP A 47 -1.49 -14.01 -5.79
C TRP A 47 -2.28 -13.17 -4.77
N ALA A 48 -3.41 -12.60 -5.17
CA ALA A 48 -4.24 -11.79 -4.30
C ALA A 48 -4.76 -12.61 -3.10
N GLU A 49 -5.34 -13.78 -3.35
CA GLU A 49 -5.92 -14.63 -2.32
C GLU A 49 -4.83 -15.21 -1.41
N ASN A 50 -3.78 -15.82 -1.95
CA ASN A 50 -2.83 -16.58 -1.12
C ASN A 50 -1.67 -15.74 -0.57
N ARG A 51 -1.34 -14.59 -1.19
CA ARG A 51 -0.14 -13.82 -0.84
C ARG A 51 -0.45 -12.45 -0.27
N VAL A 52 -1.55 -11.82 -0.66
CA VAL A 52 -1.89 -10.46 -0.22
C VAL A 52 -2.97 -10.49 0.87
N TYR A 53 -4.17 -11.00 0.55
CA TYR A 53 -5.33 -10.88 1.42
C TYR A 53 -5.54 -12.07 2.36
N GLY A 54 -5.30 -13.31 1.91
CA GLY A 54 -5.47 -14.51 2.74
C GLY A 54 -4.66 -14.48 4.04
N PRO A 55 -3.36 -14.09 4.00
CA PRO A 55 -2.56 -13.97 5.23
C PRO A 55 -3.08 -12.93 6.23
N LEU A 56 -3.99 -12.03 5.84
CA LEU A 56 -4.64 -11.12 6.77
C LEU A 56 -5.58 -11.88 7.72
N VAL A 57 -6.24 -12.92 7.22
CA VAL A 57 -7.22 -13.74 7.94
C VAL A 57 -6.52 -14.68 8.92
N ASP A 58 -5.38 -15.24 8.54
CA ASP A 58 -4.64 -16.24 9.32
C ASP A 58 -3.92 -15.65 10.56
N GLY A 59 -3.73 -14.32 10.61
CA GLY A 59 -3.08 -13.63 11.72
C GLY A 59 -1.55 -13.81 11.79
N GLY A 60 -0.96 -13.34 12.89
CA GLY A 60 0.49 -13.42 13.16
C GLY A 60 1.38 -12.43 12.41
N LEU A 61 2.70 -12.65 12.44
CA LEU A 61 3.70 -11.75 11.84
C LEU A 61 3.56 -11.62 10.31
N ARG A 62 3.09 -12.67 9.64
CA ARG A 62 2.82 -12.63 8.19
C ARG A 62 1.67 -11.68 7.88
N SER A 63 0.60 -11.69 8.68
CA SER A 63 -0.52 -10.74 8.56
C SER A 63 -0.03 -9.30 8.71
N LEU A 64 0.81 -9.01 9.72
CA LEU A 64 1.37 -7.68 9.92
C LEU A 64 2.18 -7.20 8.71
N SER A 65 3.02 -8.06 8.13
CA SER A 65 3.80 -7.70 6.94
C SER A 65 2.92 -7.34 5.73
N ARG A 66 1.77 -8.01 5.57
CA ARG A 66 0.82 -7.73 4.48
C ARG A 66 0.01 -6.48 4.75
N LEU A 67 -0.38 -6.25 6.00
CA LEU A 67 -1.01 -5.01 6.41
C LEU A 67 -0.09 -3.81 6.15
N LEU A 68 1.19 -3.91 6.51
CA LEU A 68 2.17 -2.87 6.24
C LEU A 68 2.36 -2.64 4.73
N PHE A 69 2.37 -3.71 3.93
CA PHE A 69 2.41 -3.61 2.47
C PHE A 69 1.18 -2.87 1.91
N LEU A 70 -0.02 -3.20 2.38
CA LEU A 70 -1.28 -2.57 1.94
C LEU A 70 -1.37 -1.11 2.40
N LEU A 71 -0.81 -0.77 3.55
CA LEU A 71 -0.67 0.62 4.01
C LEU A 71 0.48 1.37 3.30
N GLY A 72 1.19 0.73 2.37
CA GLY A 72 2.31 1.31 1.63
C GLY A 72 2.01 2.68 1.00
N PRO A 73 0.90 2.86 0.24
CA PRO A 73 0.55 4.16 -0.32
C PRO A 73 0.31 5.24 0.74
N TYR A 74 -0.29 4.87 1.87
CA TYR A 74 -0.52 5.79 2.98
C TYR A 74 0.81 6.24 3.60
N PHE A 75 1.72 5.31 3.86
CA PHE A 75 3.05 5.65 4.38
C PHE A 75 3.89 6.45 3.39
N ALA A 76 3.82 6.14 2.10
CA ALA A 76 4.51 6.91 1.06
C ALA A 76 4.05 8.37 1.05
N MET A 77 2.74 8.61 1.19
CA MET A 77 2.18 9.95 1.27
C MET A 77 2.55 10.68 2.55
N LEU A 78 2.54 9.99 3.70
CA LEU A 78 3.04 10.56 4.95
C LEU A 78 4.51 10.97 4.83
N GLY A 79 5.35 10.10 4.26
CA GLY A 79 6.76 10.39 3.99
C GLY A 79 6.94 11.59 3.08
N LEU A 80 6.19 11.66 1.98
CA LEU A 80 6.21 12.81 1.06
C LEU A 80 5.82 14.11 1.78
N ARG A 81 4.80 14.09 2.63
CA ARG A 81 4.39 15.27 3.42
C ARG A 81 5.47 15.72 4.38
N ILE A 82 6.13 14.79 5.08
CA ILE A 82 7.25 15.10 5.98
C ILE A 82 8.41 15.70 5.20
N LEU A 83 8.74 15.15 4.02
CA LEU A 83 9.79 15.68 3.16
C LEU A 83 9.46 17.09 2.67
N LEU A 84 8.28 17.30 2.11
CA LEU A 84 7.83 18.61 1.64
C LEU A 84 7.82 19.66 2.76
N TYR A 85 7.42 19.27 3.99
CA TYR A 85 7.49 20.14 5.15
C TYR A 85 8.93 20.58 5.44
N LYS A 86 9.86 19.62 5.52
CA LYS A 86 11.28 19.91 5.76
C LYS A 86 11.91 20.78 4.67
N PHE A 87 11.51 20.58 3.41
CA PHE A 87 12.02 21.38 2.29
C PHE A 87 11.38 22.77 2.20
N SER A 88 10.14 22.94 2.66
CA SER A 88 9.45 24.24 2.66
C SER A 88 9.89 25.17 3.80
N GLU A 89 10.51 24.64 4.86
CA GLU A 89 11.11 25.45 5.95
C GLU A 89 12.48 26.05 5.59
N LYS A 90 13.02 25.76 4.40
CA LYS A 90 14.23 26.39 3.84
C LYS A 90 13.86 27.51 2.88
#